data_AF-A0A7C7QC02-F1
#
_entry.id   AF-A0A7C7QC02-F1
#
_cell.length_a   1.000
_cell.length_b   1.000
_cell.length_c   1.000
_cell.angle_alpha   90.00
_cell.angle_beta   90.00
_cell.angle_gamma   90.00
#
_symmetry.space_group_name_H-M   'P 1'
#
loop_
_entity.id
_entity.type
_entity.pdbx_description
1 polymer ?
#
loop_
_entity_poly.entity_id
_entity_poly.type
_entity_poly.pdbx_seq_one_letter_code
_entity_poly.pdbx_strand_id
1 'polypeptide(L)'
;MNVGKPMAVPIIRQLKQWVIPPDAAGRPVILDAPPGTACPVVETMRGADFVLMVTEPTPFGLHDLRLAVEVARDELGLPVGVVVNRDGVGDRGVDDYCAAERIPTLMRIPLDRRIAEAYSEGVPLVEAQPKYRAQFRELYRRIREETAR
;
A
#
# COMPACT_ATOMS: atom_id res chain seq x y z
N MET A 1 7.01 -25.39 19.43
CA MET A 1 6.07 -24.26 19.35
C MET A 1 5.81 -23.77 20.78
N ASN A 2 6.12 -22.52 21.11
CA ASN A 2 6.01 -22.00 22.50
C ASN A 2 4.63 -21.38 22.72
N VAL A 3 3.77 -22.10 23.43
CA VAL A 3 2.43 -21.65 23.84
C VAL A 3 2.56 -20.40 24.73
N GLY A 4 1.81 -19.33 24.42
CA GLY A 4 1.75 -18.11 25.24
C GLY A 4 2.53 -16.89 24.72
N LYS A 5 3.23 -16.98 23.58
CA LYS A 5 3.79 -15.79 22.91
C LYS A 5 2.83 -15.27 21.84
N PRO A 6 2.56 -13.96 21.74
CA PRO A 6 1.76 -13.41 20.66
C PRO A 6 2.43 -13.68 19.31
N MET A 7 1.71 -14.36 18.42
CA MET A 7 2.18 -14.71 17.08
C MET A 7 1.24 -14.06 16.06
N ALA A 8 1.68 -12.98 15.42
CA ALA A 8 0.85 -12.25 14.46
C ALA A 8 0.56 -13.05 13.19
N VAL A 9 1.53 -13.84 12.70
CA VAL A 9 1.43 -14.56 11.42
C VAL A 9 0.25 -15.55 11.37
N PRO A 10 0.06 -16.47 12.34
CA PRO A 10 -1.11 -17.36 12.34
C PRO A 10 -2.45 -16.61 12.39
N ILE A 11 -2.50 -15.48 13.11
CA ILE A 11 -3.71 -14.66 13.23
C ILE A 11 -4.06 -14.03 11.88
N ILE A 12 -3.07 -13.43 11.20
CA ILE A 12 -3.25 -12.82 9.87
C ILE A 12 -3.73 -13.87 8.87
N ARG A 13 -3.11 -15.06 8.88
CA ARG A 13 -3.50 -16.17 8.00
C ARG A 13 -4.94 -16.60 8.22
N GLN A 14 -5.33 -16.80 9.48
CA GLN A 14 -6.68 -17.22 9.82
C GLN A 14 -7.71 -16.13 9.49
N LEU A 15 -7.39 -14.86 9.75
CA LEU A 15 -8.24 -13.74 9.38
C LEU A 15 -8.49 -13.68 7.88
N LYS A 16 -7.44 -13.84 7.05
CA LYS A 16 -7.57 -13.87 5.58
C LYS A 16 -8.50 -14.98 5.10
N GLN A 17 -8.40 -16.17 5.68
CA GLN A 17 -9.30 -17.30 5.37
C GLN A 17 -10.77 -17.01 5.74
N TRP A 18 -11.01 -16.20 6.76
CA TRP A 18 -12.37 -15.83 7.18
C TRP A 18 -12.98 -14.72 6.33
N VAL A 19 -12.19 -13.73 5.91
CA VAL A 19 -12.70 -12.51 5.25
C VAL A 19 -12.63 -12.55 3.72
N ILE A 20 -11.85 -13.47 3.16
CA ILE A 20 -11.70 -13.69 1.71
C ILE A 20 -12.34 -15.05 1.38
N PRO A 21 -13.67 -15.13 1.22
CA PRO A 21 -14.32 -16.39 0.91
C PRO A 21 -13.97 -16.83 -0.53
N PRO A 22 -13.99 -18.15 -0.83
CA PRO A 22 -13.60 -18.69 -2.14
C PRO A 22 -14.44 -18.18 -3.31
N ASP A 23 -15.66 -17.71 -3.03
CA ASP A 23 -16.65 -17.20 -3.97
C ASP A 23 -16.72 -15.66 -3.99
N ALA A 24 -15.73 -14.95 -3.42
CA ALA A 24 -15.64 -13.49 -3.38
C ALA A 24 -15.45 -12.82 -4.76
N ALA A 25 -15.80 -13.51 -5.86
CA ALA A 25 -15.65 -13.03 -7.22
C ALA A 25 -16.30 -11.65 -7.38
N GLY A 26 -15.48 -10.64 -7.61
CA GLY A 26 -15.90 -9.28 -7.93
C GLY A 26 -15.93 -8.27 -6.79
N ARG A 27 -15.62 -8.63 -5.54
CA ARG A 27 -15.52 -7.66 -4.43
C ARG A 27 -14.05 -7.32 -4.11
N PRO A 28 -13.64 -6.04 -4.16
CA PRO A 28 -12.29 -5.67 -3.72
C PRO A 28 -12.14 -5.90 -2.22
N VAL A 29 -11.03 -6.54 -1.83
CA VAL A 29 -10.59 -6.68 -0.44
C VAL A 29 -9.31 -5.86 -0.27
N ILE A 30 -9.32 -4.93 0.68
CA ILE A 30 -8.15 -4.11 1.01
C ILE A 30 -7.57 -4.68 2.29
N LEU A 31 -6.32 -5.13 2.23
CA LEU A 31 -5.56 -5.60 3.38
C LEU A 31 -4.64 -4.47 3.84
N ASP A 32 -4.96 -3.84 4.97
CA ASP A 32 -4.09 -2.84 5.59
C ASP A 32 -2.92 -3.56 6.29
N ALA A 33 -1.73 -3.43 5.73
CA ALA A 33 -0.55 -4.15 6.17
C ALA A 33 0.25 -3.34 7.20
N PRO A 34 0.93 -4.01 8.16
CA PRO A 34 1.92 -3.33 8.98
C PRO A 34 3.07 -2.78 8.10
N PRO A 35 3.80 -1.76 8.57
CA PRO A 35 4.94 -1.23 7.83
C PRO A 35 6.16 -2.18 7.85
N GLY A 36 7.10 -1.97 6.94
CA GLY A 36 8.38 -2.68 6.87
C GLY A 36 8.31 -3.99 6.08
N THR A 37 9.16 -4.97 6.45
CA THR A 37 9.36 -6.23 5.71
C THR A 37 9.30 -7.49 6.58
N ALA A 38 8.82 -7.36 7.83
CA ALA A 38 8.76 -8.49 8.76
C ALA A 38 7.72 -9.55 8.33
N CYS A 39 7.80 -10.76 8.91
CA CYS A 39 6.89 -11.88 8.59
C CYS A 39 5.38 -11.52 8.60
N PRO A 40 4.86 -10.64 9.49
CA PRO A 40 3.48 -10.19 9.43
C PRO A 40 3.13 -9.43 8.13
N VAL A 41 4.07 -8.64 7.59
CA VAL A 41 3.91 -7.94 6.32
C VAL A 41 3.84 -8.95 5.17
N VAL A 42 4.81 -9.87 5.14
CA VAL A 42 4.89 -10.94 4.14
C VAL A 42 3.62 -11.79 4.12
N GLU A 43 3.12 -12.20 5.30
CA GLU A 43 1.87 -12.97 5.40
C GLU A 43 0.65 -12.17 4.92
N THR A 44 0.64 -10.85 5.14
CA THR A 44 -0.42 -9.96 4.64
C THR A 44 -0.40 -9.91 3.12
N MET A 45 0.76 -9.70 2.51
CA MET A 45 0.95 -9.62 1.05
C MET A 45 0.69 -10.95 0.32
N ARG A 46 1.02 -12.10 0.94
CA ARG A 46 0.97 -13.42 0.28
C ARG A 46 -0.42 -13.74 -0.28
N GLY A 47 -0.52 -13.95 -1.60
CA GLY A 47 -1.79 -14.25 -2.26
C GLY A 47 -2.70 -13.06 -2.49
N ALA A 48 -2.19 -11.83 -2.35
CA ALA A 48 -2.83 -10.64 -2.90
C ALA A 48 -2.62 -10.56 -4.42
N ASP A 49 -3.51 -9.88 -5.13
CA ASP A 49 -3.38 -9.66 -6.58
C ASP A 49 -2.46 -8.47 -6.91
N PHE A 50 -2.26 -7.55 -5.97
CA PHE A 50 -1.49 -6.32 -6.15
C PHE A 50 -1.02 -5.77 -4.79
N VAL A 51 0.15 -5.13 -4.76
CA VAL A 51 0.64 -4.41 -3.58
C VAL A 51 0.76 -2.92 -3.88
N LEU A 52 -0.05 -2.11 -3.20
CA LEU A 52 0.03 -0.65 -3.26
C LEU A 52 0.98 -0.15 -2.17
N MET A 53 2.14 0.34 -2.58
CA MET A 53 3.14 0.92 -1.68
C MET A 53 2.80 2.39 -1.43
N VAL A 54 2.82 2.82 -0.17
CA VAL A 54 2.67 4.22 0.21
C VAL A 54 4.00 4.68 0.82
N THR A 55 4.60 5.71 0.23
CA THR A 55 5.89 6.27 0.69
C THR A 55 5.82 7.78 0.74
N GLU A 56 6.83 8.41 1.34
CA GLU A 56 7.07 9.86 1.26
C GLU A 56 8.41 10.11 0.53
N PRO A 57 8.58 11.27 -0.15
CA PRO A 57 9.77 11.55 -0.96
C PRO A 57 10.98 11.94 -0.08
N THR A 58 11.30 11.12 0.92
CA THR A 58 12.43 11.30 1.83
C THR A 58 13.43 10.15 1.66
N PRO A 59 14.72 10.33 2.02
CA PRO A 59 15.70 9.25 1.94
C PRO A 59 15.31 8.00 2.74
N PHE A 60 14.64 8.19 3.88
CA PHE A 60 14.11 7.10 4.69
C PHE A 60 12.93 6.41 4.00
N GLY A 61 11.97 7.18 3.48
CA GLY A 61 10.84 6.62 2.72
C GLY A 61 11.29 5.83 1.48
N LEU A 62 12.35 6.28 0.80
CA LEU A 62 12.98 5.56 -0.31
C LEU A 62 13.65 4.25 0.16
N HIS A 63 14.37 4.28 1.28
CA HIS A 63 15.01 3.09 1.82
C HIS A 63 13.98 2.01 2.15
N ASP A 64 12.92 2.37 2.89
CA ASP A 64 11.85 1.45 3.27
C ASP A 64 11.08 0.95 2.04
N LEU A 65 10.82 1.83 1.05
CA LEU A 65 10.19 1.45 -0.21
C LEU A 65 11.00 0.37 -0.94
N ARG A 66 12.32 0.51 -1.03
CA ARG A 66 13.18 -0.47 -1.71
C ARG A 66 13.06 -1.85 -1.09
N LEU A 67 13.13 -1.93 0.24
CA LEU A 67 13.00 -3.19 0.97
C LEU A 67 11.62 -3.82 0.77
N ALA A 68 10.55 -3.02 0.84
CA ALA A 68 9.19 -3.51 0.62
C ALA A 68 8.96 -3.99 -0.81
N VAL A 69 9.54 -3.30 -1.80
CA VAL A 69 9.48 -3.70 -3.22
C VAL A 69 10.23 -5.01 -3.46
N GLU A 70 11.43 -5.17 -2.90
CA GLU A 70 12.21 -6.42 -3.01
C GLU A 70 11.39 -7.61 -2.51
N VAL A 71 10.78 -7.50 -1.33
CA VAL A 71 9.93 -8.56 -0.77
C VAL A 71 8.69 -8.81 -1.65
N ALA A 72 7.95 -7.76 -2.02
CA ALA A 72 6.70 -7.92 -2.74
C ALA A 72 6.90 -8.42 -4.17
N ARG A 73 7.83 -7.82 -4.92
CA ARG A 73 8.07 -8.09 -6.33
C ARG A 73 9.03 -9.25 -6.53
N ASP A 74 10.17 -9.24 -5.85
CA ASP A 74 11.28 -10.15 -6.16
C ASP A 74 11.16 -11.47 -5.39
N GLU A 75 10.67 -11.46 -4.14
CA GLU A 75 10.43 -12.70 -3.37
C GLU A 75 9.04 -13.31 -3.60
N LEU A 76 7.99 -12.49 -3.68
CA LEU A 76 6.59 -12.96 -3.80
C LEU A 76 6.04 -12.93 -5.23
N GLY A 77 6.72 -12.28 -6.17
CA GLY A 77 6.27 -12.20 -7.57
C GLY A 77 5.02 -11.35 -7.77
N LEU A 78 4.72 -10.42 -6.86
CA LEU A 78 3.50 -9.61 -6.91
C LEU A 78 3.72 -8.31 -7.71
N PRO A 79 2.73 -7.88 -8.50
CA PRO A 79 2.78 -6.56 -9.11
C PRO A 79 2.68 -5.47 -8.04
N VAL A 80 3.44 -4.40 -8.22
CA VAL A 80 3.56 -3.30 -7.28
C VAL A 80 3.28 -1.96 -7.95
N GLY A 81 2.72 -1.01 -7.20
CA GLY A 81 2.61 0.39 -7.61
C GLY A 81 2.72 1.32 -6.42
N VAL A 82 3.08 2.58 -6.67
CA VAL A 82 3.45 3.53 -5.61
C VAL A 82 2.48 4.70 -5.55
N VAL A 83 2.06 5.05 -4.33
CA VAL A 83 1.49 6.37 -4.00
C VAL A 83 2.56 7.16 -3.25
N VAL A 84 2.89 8.34 -3.77
CA VAL A 84 3.75 9.29 -3.05
C VAL A 84 2.88 10.17 -2.17
N ASN A 85 2.90 9.91 -0.87
CA ASN A 85 2.26 10.70 0.16
C ASN A 85 3.19 11.82 0.64
N ARG A 86 2.62 12.90 1.20
CA ARG A 86 3.36 14.10 1.63
C ARG A 86 4.30 14.63 0.54
N ASP A 87 3.83 14.63 -0.70
CA ASP A 87 4.57 15.10 -1.85
C ASP A 87 5.00 16.58 -1.63
N GLY A 88 6.25 16.89 -1.96
CA GLY A 88 6.87 18.21 -1.75
C GLY A 88 7.75 18.38 -0.52
N VAL A 89 7.95 17.35 0.32
CA VAL A 89 8.77 17.43 1.56
C VAL A 89 10.25 17.08 1.36
N GLY A 90 10.62 16.44 0.25
CA GLY A 90 12.00 16.04 0.02
C GLY A 90 12.41 16.05 -1.44
N ASP A 91 13.17 15.03 -1.85
CA ASP A 91 13.89 15.03 -3.12
C ASP A 91 13.25 14.13 -4.18
N ARG A 92 13.96 13.96 -5.31
CA ARG A 92 13.52 13.15 -6.44
C ARG A 92 13.87 11.67 -6.32
N GLY A 93 14.48 11.22 -5.21
CA GLY A 93 15.01 9.87 -5.07
C GLY A 93 13.96 8.77 -5.24
N VAL A 94 12.75 8.98 -4.73
CA VAL A 94 11.61 8.07 -4.95
C VAL A 94 11.22 8.01 -6.42
N ASP A 95 11.17 9.16 -7.10
CA ASP A 95 10.76 9.25 -8.50
C ASP A 95 11.79 8.60 -9.42
N ASP A 96 13.07 8.89 -9.18
CA ASP A 96 14.19 8.35 -9.94
C ASP A 96 14.28 6.83 -9.74
N TYR A 97 14.06 6.34 -8.52
CA TYR A 97 13.97 4.90 -8.24
C TYR A 97 12.79 4.23 -8.93
N CYS A 98 11.59 4.79 -8.83
CA CYS A 98 10.41 4.25 -9.50
C CYS A 98 10.59 4.20 -11.02
N ALA A 99 11.20 5.23 -11.61
CA ALA A 99 11.51 5.26 -13.04
C ALA A 99 12.53 4.18 -13.44
N ALA A 100 13.62 4.05 -12.68
CA ALA A 100 14.66 3.05 -12.95
C ALA A 100 14.11 1.61 -12.85
N GLU A 101 13.28 1.35 -11.86
CA GLU A 101 12.67 0.03 -11.60
C GLU A 101 11.39 -0.23 -12.40
N ARG A 102 10.96 0.73 -13.23
CA ARG A 102 9.69 0.70 -13.98
C ARG A 102 8.46 0.46 -13.10
N ILE A 103 8.48 0.99 -11.87
CA ILE A 103 7.37 0.92 -10.93
C ILE A 103 6.42 2.09 -11.20
N PRO A 104 5.13 1.85 -11.45
CA PRO A 104 4.21 2.93 -11.75
C PRO A 104 3.90 3.75 -10.50
N THR A 105 4.15 5.05 -10.56
CA THR A 105 3.57 6.01 -9.61
C THR A 105 2.09 6.22 -9.98
N LEU A 106 1.20 5.76 -9.11
CA LEU A 106 -0.23 5.72 -9.38
C LEU A 106 -0.96 6.98 -8.94
N MET A 107 -0.49 7.63 -7.88
CA MET A 107 -1.08 8.84 -7.31
C MET A 107 -0.05 9.61 -6.49
N ARG A 108 -0.26 10.92 -6.35
CA ARG A 108 0.48 11.78 -5.41
C ARG A 108 -0.48 12.53 -4.51
N ILE A 109 -0.17 12.60 -3.23
CA ILE A 109 -0.91 13.37 -2.23
C ILE A 109 0.04 14.40 -1.64
N PRO A 110 -0.18 15.70 -1.85
CA PRO A 110 0.71 16.75 -1.36
C PRO A 110 0.71 16.82 0.17
N LEU A 111 1.79 17.35 0.74
CA LEU A 111 1.75 17.78 2.13
C LEU A 111 0.81 19.00 2.26
N ASP A 112 -0.40 18.76 2.76
CA ASP A 112 -1.42 19.79 2.97
C ASP A 112 -1.94 19.71 4.41
N ARG A 113 -1.77 20.80 5.15
CA ARG A 113 -2.21 20.89 6.55
C ARG A 113 -3.70 20.61 6.73
N ARG A 114 -4.54 20.94 5.75
CA ARG A 114 -5.98 20.65 5.81
C ARG A 114 -6.29 19.16 5.80
N ILE A 115 -5.42 18.36 5.16
CA ILE A 115 -5.53 16.89 5.21
C ILE A 115 -5.22 16.42 6.63
N ALA A 116 -4.19 17.00 7.26
CA ALA A 116 -3.78 16.67 8.61
C ALA A 116 -4.87 16.99 9.65
N GLU A 117 -5.43 18.19 9.57
CA GLU A 117 -6.52 18.63 10.45
C GLU A 117 -7.75 17.73 10.30
N ALA A 118 -8.17 17.43 9.06
CA ALA A 118 -9.33 16.57 8.80
C ALA A 118 -9.19 15.17 9.42
N TYR A 119 -8.07 14.47 9.16
CA TYR A 119 -7.92 13.12 9.70
C TYR A 119 -7.74 13.12 11.22
N SER A 120 -7.18 14.19 11.81
CA SER A 120 -7.09 14.34 13.27
C SER A 120 -8.46 14.49 13.94
N GLU A 121 -9.46 14.99 13.22
CA GLU A 121 -10.86 15.06 13.66
C GLU A 121 -11.67 13.81 13.29
N GLY A 122 -11.03 12.78 12.73
CA GLY A 122 -11.70 11.56 12.25
C GLY A 122 -12.50 11.75 10.98
N VAL A 123 -12.31 12.86 10.25
CA VAL A 123 -12.97 13.15 8.97
C VAL A 123 -12.19 12.51 7.83
N PRO A 124 -12.80 11.58 7.05
CA PRO A 124 -12.15 10.99 5.89
C PRO A 124 -11.72 12.04 4.86
N LEU A 125 -10.56 11.85 4.23
CA LEU A 125 -10.02 12.78 3.23
C LEU A 125 -11.00 13.08 2.08
N VAL A 126 -11.78 12.08 1.64
CA VAL A 126 -12.77 12.23 0.57
C VAL A 126 -14.01 13.04 0.98
N GLU A 127 -14.22 13.25 2.28
CA GLU A 127 -15.26 14.13 2.81
C GLU A 127 -14.73 15.55 2.97
N ALA A 128 -13.55 15.70 3.59
CA ALA A 128 -12.89 16.99 3.75
C ALA A 128 -12.49 17.64 2.41
N GLN A 129 -12.09 16.83 1.43
CA GLN A 129 -11.67 17.29 0.10
C GLN A 129 -12.27 16.38 -1.00
N PRO A 130 -13.52 16.63 -1.43
CA PRO A 130 -14.26 15.77 -2.37
C PRO A 130 -13.56 15.50 -3.70
N LYS A 131 -12.63 16.35 -4.14
CA LYS A 131 -11.80 16.14 -5.35
C LYS A 131 -11.06 14.79 -5.32
N TYR A 132 -10.69 14.29 -4.14
CA TYR A 132 -9.99 13.01 -4.02
C TYR A 132 -10.87 11.80 -4.35
N ARG A 133 -12.20 11.94 -4.39
CA ARG A 133 -13.10 10.85 -4.81
C ARG A 133 -12.82 10.39 -6.24
N ALA A 134 -12.63 11.34 -7.16
CA ALA A 134 -12.30 11.03 -8.56
C ALA A 134 -10.90 10.42 -8.65
N GLN A 135 -9.93 10.95 -7.89
CA GLN A 135 -8.55 10.48 -7.91
C GLN A 135 -8.41 9.06 -7.35
N PHE A 136 -9.09 8.73 -6.24
CA PHE A 136 -9.07 7.36 -5.70
C PHE A 136 -9.80 6.34 -6.60
N ARG A 137 -10.86 6.76 -7.30
CA ARG A 137 -11.50 5.91 -8.33
C ARG A 137 -10.56 5.63 -9.49
N GLU A 138 -9.83 6.64 -9.93
CA GLU A 138 -8.83 6.52 -10.97
C GLU A 138 -7.64 5.64 -10.54
N LEU A 139 -7.15 5.81 -9.31
CA LEU A 139 -6.16 4.92 -8.69
C LEU A 139 -6.64 3.46 -8.74
N TYR A 140 -7.86 3.19 -8.30
CA TYR A 140 -8.43 1.86 -8.31
C TYR A 140 -8.56 1.28 -9.73
N ARG A 141 -8.95 2.10 -10.72
CA ARG A 141 -8.99 1.69 -12.14
C ARG A 141 -7.61 1.27 -12.63
N ARG A 142 -6.58 2.07 -12.36
CA ARG A 142 -5.19 1.77 -12.76
C ARG A 142 -4.67 0.49 -12.11
N ILE A 143 -4.97 0.26 -10.82
CA ILE A 143 -4.63 -1.00 -10.15
C ILE A 143 -5.28 -2.20 -10.88
N ARG A 144 -6.57 -2.09 -11.21
CA ARG A 144 -7.27 -3.16 -11.93
C ARG A 144 -6.66 -3.49 -13.29
N GLU A 145 -6.15 -2.49 -13.99
CA GLU A 145 -5.47 -2.67 -15.29
C GLU A 145 -4.13 -3.38 -15.15
N GLU A 146 -3.40 -3.16 -14.05
CA GLU A 146 -2.17 -3.88 -13.76
C GLU A 146 -2.44 -5.34 -13.33
N THR A 147 -3.53 -5.61 -12.61
CA THR A 147 -3.91 -6.98 -12.20
C THR A 147 -4.53 -7.83 -13.31
N ALA A 148 -4.94 -7.21 -14.42
CA ALA A 148 -5.58 -7.89 -15.55
C ALA A 148 -4.57 -8.35 -16.63
N ARG A 149 -3.27 -8.06 -16.44
CA ARG A 149 -2.17 -8.46 -17.31
C ARG A 149 -1.62 -9.81 -16.89
#